data_AF-A0A4Y8IFT9-F1
#
_entry.id   AF-A0A4Y8IFT9-F1
#
_cell.length_a   1.000
_cell.length_b   1.000
_cell.length_c   1.000
_cell.angle_alpha   90.00
_cell.angle_beta   90.00
_cell.angle_gamma   90.00
#
_symmetry.space_group_name_H-M   'P 1'
#
loop_
_entity.id
_entity.type
_entity.pdbx_description
1 polymer ?
#
loop_
_entity_poly.entity_id
_entity_poly.type
_entity_poly.pdbx_seq_one_letter_code
_entity_poly.pdbx_strand_id
1 'polypeptide(L)' 'MVIQPNMSPRAIVKVWEETRFIFDAYQVPLTEQPLEQLLSDTELEPLLKRLNNHVNSSSMTCTEGG' A
#
# COMPACT_ATOMS: atom_id res chain seq x y z
N MET A 1 -2.94 11.30 0.03
CA MET A 1 -1.51 10.88 0.07
C MET A 1 -1.38 9.63 -0.79
N VAL A 2 -0.24 9.43 -1.47
CA VAL A 2 0.02 8.26 -2.33
C VAL A 2 1.18 7.43 -1.78
N ILE A 3 1.12 6.12 -1.96
CA ILE A 3 2.16 5.17 -1.58
C ILE A 3 3.23 5.13 -2.67
N GLN A 4 4.48 5.27 -2.26
CA GLN A 4 5.66 5.33 -3.12
C GLN A 4 6.55 4.08 -2.96
N PRO A 5 7.33 3.70 -4.01
CA PRO A 5 8.21 2.53 -3.99
C PRO A 5 9.31 2.59 -2.91
N ASN A 6 9.74 3.79 -2.54
CA ASN A 6 10.74 4.02 -1.50
C ASN A 6 10.20 3.86 -0.07
N MET A 7 8.89 3.66 0.09
CA MET A 7 8.27 3.45 1.39
C MET A 7 8.40 2.00 1.83
N SER A 8 8.56 1.78 3.13
CA SER A 8 8.59 0.44 3.71
C SER A 8 7.17 -0.12 3.90
N PRO A 9 6.91 -1.41 3.66
CA PRO A 9 5.62 -2.04 3.96
C PRO A 9 5.16 -1.79 5.40
N ARG A 10 6.09 -1.83 6.37
CA ARG A 10 5.80 -1.57 7.79
C ARG A 10 5.39 -0.12 8.06
N ALA A 11 5.95 0.84 7.33
CA ALA A 11 5.56 2.26 7.42
C ALA A 11 4.20 2.50 6.78
N ILE A 12 3.93 1.85 5.63
CA ILE A 12 2.65 1.95 4.92
C ILE A 12 1.52 1.42 5.80
N VAL A 13 1.66 0.21 6.37
CA VAL A 13 0.63 -0.37 7.26
C VAL A 13 0.42 0.46 8.52
N LYS A 14 1.45 1.15 9.05
CA LYS A 14 1.28 2.06 10.19
C LYS A 14 0.38 3.25 9.89
N VAL A 15 0.38 3.74 8.65
CA VAL A 15 -0.45 4.87 8.22
C VAL A 15 -1.81 4.40 7.71
N TRP A 16 -1.83 3.29 6.97
CA TRP A 16 -3.00 2.67 6.38
C TRP A 16 -3.08 1.21 6.80
N GLU A 17 -3.59 0.93 8.00
CA GLU A 17 -3.64 -0.42 8.57
C GLU A 17 -4.41 -1.40 7.68
N GLU A 18 -5.44 -0.90 7.00
CA GLU A 18 -6.22 -1.64 6.00
C GLU A 18 -5.38 -2.18 4.83
N THR A 19 -4.23 -1.58 4.49
CA THR A 19 -3.37 -2.12 3.43
C THR A 19 -2.67 -3.43 3.80
N ARG A 20 -2.75 -3.85 5.07
CA ARG A 20 -2.11 -5.09 5.57
C ARG A 20 -2.53 -6.34 4.77
N PHE A 21 -3.81 -6.47 4.41
CA PHE A 21 -4.28 -7.64 3.65
C PHE A 21 -3.72 -7.66 2.23
N ILE A 22 -3.35 -6.50 1.67
CA ILE A 22 -2.76 -6.41 0.34
C ILE A 22 -1.34 -6.96 0.38
N PHE A 23 -0.54 -6.61 1.39
CA PHE A 23 0.80 -7.19 1.56
C PHE A 23 0.75 -8.71 1.76
N ASP A 24 -0.21 -9.20 2.56
CA ASP A 24 -0.42 -10.64 2.76
C ASP A 24 -0.78 -11.36 1.45
N ALA A 25 -1.68 -10.78 0.65
CA ALA A 25 -2.10 -11.33 -0.65
C ALA A 25 -0.97 -11.39 -1.69
N TYR A 26 0.04 -10.52 -1.59
CA TYR A 26 1.23 -10.51 -2.45
C TYR A 26 2.41 -11.24 -1.79
N GLN A 27 2.22 -11.84 -0.61
CA GLN A 27 3.26 -12.51 0.17
C GLN A 27 4.47 -11.60 0.49
N VAL A 28 4.22 -10.29 0.61
CA VAL A 28 5.25 -9.29 0.91
C VAL A 28 5.43 -9.19 2.42
N PRO A 29 6.64 -9.44 2.96
CA PRO A 29 6.88 -9.33 4.38
C PRO A 29 6.81 -7.87 4.86
N LEU A 30 6.25 -7.64 6.05
CA LEU A 30 6.16 -6.31 6.66
C LEU A 30 7.51 -5.86 7.26
N THR A 31 8.47 -5.51 6.42
CA THR A 31 9.80 -5.08 6.81
C THR A 31 9.95 -3.57 6.81
N GLU A 32 11.07 -3.08 7.35
CA GLU A 32 11.47 -1.67 7.26
C GLU A 32 12.18 -1.35 5.94
N GLN A 33 12.44 -2.36 5.10
CA GLN A 33 13.07 -2.15 3.80
C GLN A 33 12.08 -1.54 2.80
N PRO A 34 12.54 -0.67 1.88
CA PRO A 34 11.71 -0.13 0.82
C PRO A 34 11.13 -1.23 -0.08
N LEU A 35 9.93 -1.00 -0.63
CA LEU A 35 9.30 -1.94 -1.56
C LEU A 35 10.16 -2.20 -2.80
N GLU A 36 10.84 -1.18 -3.32
CA GLU A 36 11.79 -1.32 -4.45
C GLU A 36 12.99 -2.23 -4.16
N GLN A 37 13.31 -2.48 -2.89
CA GLN A 37 14.37 -3.43 -2.51
C GLN A 37 13.84 -4.85 -2.27
N LEU A 38 12.53 -4.98 -2.04
CA LEU A 38 11.87 -6.26 -1.75
C LEU A 38 11.32 -6.93 -3.02
N LEU A 39 10.99 -6.13 -4.03
CA LEU A 39 10.26 -6.55 -5.21
C LEU A 39 10.95 -6.00 -6.46
N SER A 40 10.86 -6.76 -7.56
CA SER A 40 11.27 -6.26 -8.88
C SER A 40 10.23 -5.29 -9.43
N ASP A 41 10.60 -4.41 -10.37
CA ASP A 41 9.69 -3.42 -10.98
C ASP A 41 8.38 -4.05 -11.49
N THR A 42 8.46 -5.25 -12.06
CA THR A 42 7.32 -6.02 -12.58
C THR A 42 6.31 -6.46 -11.53
N GLU A 43 6.73 -6.58 -10.27
CA GLU A 43 5.86 -6.91 -9.12
C GLU A 43 5.47 -5.67 -8.33
N LEU A 44 6.34 -4.66 -8.34
CA LEU A 44 6.18 -3.40 -7.63
C LEU A 44 5.06 -2.54 -8.23
N GLU A 45 5.02 -2.39 -9.56
CA GLU A 45 3.96 -1.62 -10.24
C GLU A 45 2.53 -2.10 -9.90
N PRO A 46 2.19 -3.41 -10.06
CA PRO A 46 0.84 -3.88 -9.75
C PRO A 46 0.52 -3.78 -8.25
N LEU A 47 1.49 -3.98 -7.37
CA LEU A 47 1.31 -3.81 -5.92
C LEU A 47 1.00 -2.35 -5.58
N LEU A 48 1.81 -1.41 -6.06
CA LEU A 48 1.62 0.04 -5.83
C LEU A 48 0.28 0.52 -6.38
N LYS A 49 -0.13 0.04 -7.56
CA LYS A 49 -1.44 0.38 -8.13
C LYS A 49 -2.58 -0.09 -7.23
N ARG A 50 -2.50 -1.32 -6.72
CA ARG A 50 -3.54 -1.88 -5.83
C ARG A 50 -3.59 -1.17 -4.48
N LEU A 51 -2.43 -0.89 -3.89
CA LEU A 51 -2.28 -0.13 -2.65
C LEU A 51 -2.89 1.28 -2.80
N ASN A 52 -2.49 2.02 -3.83
CA ASN A 52 -2.99 3.38 -4.06
C ASN A 52 -4.48 3.41 -4.40
N ASN A 53 -4.98 2.45 -5.17
CA ASN A 53 -6.41 2.32 -5.43
C ASN A 53 -7.20 2.12 -4.12
N HIS A 54 -6.72 1.24 -3.25
CA HIS A 54 -7.38 0.97 -1.97
C HIS A 54 -7.38 2.20 -1.07
N VAL A 55 -6.21 2.82 -0.86
CA VAL A 55 -6.09 4.06 -0.05
C VAL A 55 -6.98 5.19 -0.59
N ASN A 56 -7.05 5.34 -1.92
CA ASN A 56 -7.91 6.35 -2.54
C ASN A 56 -9.40 6.02 -2.38
N SER A 57 -9.80 4.76 -2.54
CA SER A 57 -11.18 4.32 -2.30
C SER A 57 -11.61 4.50 -0.84
N SER A 58 -10.74 4.19 0.11
CA SER A 58 -11.02 4.37 1.54
C SER A 58 -11.17 5.84 1.91
N SER A 59 -10.45 6.74 1.23
CA SER A 59 -10.64 8.18 1.37
C SER A 59 -11.95 8.72 0.78
N MET A 60 -12.69 7.93 -0.02
CA MET A 60 -13.97 8.32 -0.62
C MET A 60 -15.22 7.88 0.16
N THR A 61 -15.08 7.37 1.39
CA THR A 61 -16.24 6.96 2.21
C THR A 61 -16.75 8.02 3.20
N CYS A 62 -16.37 9.29 3.06
CA CYS A 62 -17.03 10.40 3.76
C CYS A 62 -17.59 11.45 2.77
N THR A 63 -18.73 11.14 2.16
CA THR A 63 -19.77 12.13 1.87
C THR A 63 -21.12 11.53 2.22
N GLU A 64 -21.40 11.43 3.52
CA GLU A 64 -22.75 11.55 4.04
C GLU A 64 -22.90 12.98 4.56
N GLY A 65 -23.85 13.74 4.02
CA GLY A 65 -24.32 14.99 4.62
C GLY A 65 -24.25 16.21 3.69
N GLY A 66 -25.34 16.47 2.98
CA GLY A 66 -25.61 17.69 2.22
C GLY A 66 -26.89 17.56 1.41
#